data_AF-A0A820TNX4-F1
#
_entry.id   AF-A0A820TNX4-F1
#
_cell.length_a   1.000
_cell.length_b   1.000
_cell.length_c   1.000
_cell.angle_alpha   90.00
_cell.angle_beta   90.00
_cell.angle_gamma   90.00
#
_symmetry.space_group_name_H-M   'P 1'
#
loop_
_entity.id
_entity.type
_entity.pdbx_description
1 polymer ?
#
loop_
_entity_poly.entity_id
_entity_poly.type
_entity_poly.pdbx_seq_one_letter_code
_entity_poly.pdbx_strand_id
1 'polypeptide(L)' 'MQASLGEVHRYKHDKDAHCIWYQQCGLNPTGKITNCYYNGTAKLLTDATALKTLETACGMVYN' A
#
# COMPACT_ATOMS: atom_id res chain seq x y z
N MET A 1 -10.17 -35.05 -10.77
CA MET A 1 -9.27 -33.93 -11.11
C MET A 1 -9.94 -32.63 -10.67
N GLN A 2 -9.42 -31.99 -9.64
CA GLN A 2 -9.73 -30.59 -9.32
C GLN A 2 -8.38 -29.90 -9.12
N ALA A 3 -8.07 -28.95 -10.00
CA ALA A 3 -6.85 -28.15 -9.91
C ALA A 3 -7.03 -27.13 -8.77
N SER A 4 -6.11 -27.15 -7.81
CA SER A 4 -6.02 -26.18 -6.72
C SER A 4 -5.56 -24.83 -7.28
N LEU A 5 -6.43 -23.83 -7.19
CA LEU A 5 -6.08 -22.42 -7.42
C LEU A 5 -5.02 -22.00 -6.40
N GLY A 6 -3.96 -21.35 -6.91
CA GLY A 6 -2.71 -21.06 -6.23
C GLY A 6 -2.82 -20.37 -4.87
N GLU A 7 -1.78 -20.55 -4.08
CA GLU A 7 -1.60 -20.01 -2.73
C GLU A 7 -1.58 -18.47 -2.76
N VAL A 8 -2.75 -17.86 -2.52
CA VAL A 8 -2.81 -16.47 -2.09
C VAL A 8 -2.18 -16.41 -0.70
N HIS A 9 -0.95 -15.89 -0.61
CA HIS A 9 -0.32 -15.56 0.66
C HIS A 9 -1.30 -14.72 1.49
N ARG A 10 -1.94 -15.34 2.48
CA ARG A 10 -2.77 -14.63 3.46
C ARG A 10 -1.85 -13.72 4.25
N TYR A 11 -1.80 -12.43 3.90
CA TYR A 11 -1.44 -11.40 4.85
C TYR A 11 -2.34 -11.61 6.07
N LYS A 12 -1.73 -11.80 7.25
CA LYS A 12 -2.51 -11.83 8.49
C LYS A 12 -3.34 -10.55 8.50
N HIS A 13 -4.66 -10.73 8.54
CA HIS A 13 -5.61 -9.66 8.69
C HIS A 13 -5.42 -9.11 10.11
N ASP A 14 -4.43 -8.23 10.30
CA ASP A 14 -4.46 -7.31 11.43
C ASP A 14 -5.84 -6.64 11.35
N LYS A 15 -6.56 -6.69 12.46
CA LYS A 15 -7.99 -6.32 12.49
C LYS A 15 -8.22 -4.87 12.09
N ASP A 16 -7.15 -4.07 12.04
CA ASP A 16 -7.09 -2.74 11.47
C ASP A 16 -5.84 -2.65 10.59
N ALA A 17 -6.00 -2.35 9.29
CA ALA A 17 -4.87 -2.09 8.41
C ALA A 17 -4.03 -0.94 9.00
N HIS A 18 -2.77 -1.21 9.35
CA HIS A 18 -1.92 -0.27 10.08
C HIS A 18 -0.69 0.12 9.23
N CYS A 19 -0.35 1.40 9.21
CA CYS A 19 0.84 1.92 8.54
C CYS A 19 1.90 2.34 9.55
N ILE A 20 3.18 2.25 9.16
CA ILE A 20 4.35 2.74 9.92
C ILE A 20 4.93 4.05 9.37
N TRP A 21 4.46 4.50 8.20
CA TRP A 21 4.79 5.78 7.57
C TRP A 21 3.66 6.26 6.65
N TYR A 22 3.60 7.57 6.41
CA TYR A 22 2.63 8.23 5.52
C TYR A 22 3.17 9.60 5.05
N GLN A 23 2.77 10.08 3.87
CA GLN A 23 3.28 11.34 3.26
C GLN A 23 4.80 11.35 3.01
N GLN A 24 5.31 12.47 2.47
CA GLN A 24 6.73 12.74 2.22
C GLN A 24 7.19 13.90 3.13
N CYS A 25 8.31 13.76 3.84
CA CYS A 25 8.85 14.80 4.75
C CYS A 25 10.14 15.49 4.28
N GLY A 26 10.73 15.04 3.17
CA GLY A 26 11.95 15.63 2.64
C GLY A 26 12.87 14.61 1.99
N LEU A 27 14.14 15.00 1.84
CA LEU A 27 15.17 14.15 1.26
C LEU A 27 16.08 13.57 2.35
N ASN A 28 16.50 12.32 2.20
CA ASN A 28 17.56 11.73 3.01
C ASN A 28 18.95 12.23 2.53
N PRO A 29 20.05 11.90 3.23
CA PRO A 29 21.40 12.32 2.83
C PRO A 29 21.84 11.85 1.43
N THR A 30 21.17 10.84 0.86
CA THR A 30 21.41 10.37 -0.52
C THR A 30 20.57 11.10 -1.57
N GLY A 31 19.81 12.14 -1.18
CA GLY A 31 18.93 12.89 -2.07
C GLY A 31 17.64 12.15 -2.44
N LYS A 32 17.27 11.07 -1.75
CA LYS A 32 16.02 10.33 -1.99
C LYS A 32 14.91 10.83 -1.08
N ILE A 33 13.69 10.89 -1.61
CA ILE A 33 12.49 11.23 -0.84
C ILE A 33 12.33 10.24 0.32
N THR A 34 12.03 10.78 1.50
CA THR A 34 11.76 10.06 2.74
C THR A 34 10.31 10.27 3.16
N ASN A 35 9.70 9.21 3.68
CA ASN A 35 8.34 9.26 4.19
C ASN A 35 8.30 9.67 5.67
N CYS A 36 7.24 10.36 6.07
CA CYS A 36 7.07 10.73 7.47
C CYS A 36 6.78 9.48 8.30
N TYR A 37 7.41 9.36 9.47
CA TYR A 37 7.00 8.38 10.46
C TYR A 37 5.51 8.58 10.80
N TYR A 38 4.75 7.50 10.77
CA TYR A 38 3.31 7.52 11.03
C TYR A 38 2.90 6.17 11.59
N ASN A 39 2.54 6.12 12.88
CA ASN A 39 2.07 4.90 13.52
C ASN A 39 0.55 5.01 13.71
N GLY A 40 -0.23 4.71 12.66
CA GLY A 40 -1.68 4.69 12.76
C GLY A 40 -2.39 3.93 11.64
N THR A 41 -3.72 3.94 11.70
CA THR A 41 -4.61 3.26 10.76
C THR A 41 -4.43 3.75 9.32
N ALA A 42 -4.48 2.83 8.36
CA ALA A 42 -4.44 3.16 6.95
C ALA A 42 -5.54 4.16 6.58
N LYS A 43 -5.18 5.14 5.76
CA LYS A 43 -6.13 6.14 5.27
C LYS A 43 -6.80 5.64 4.00
N LEU A 44 -8.10 5.88 3.88
CA LEU A 44 -8.84 5.56 2.66
C LEU A 44 -8.33 6.40 1.49
N LEU A 45 -8.00 5.73 0.38
CA LEU A 45 -7.58 6.38 -0.85
C LEU A 45 -8.82 6.64 -1.72
N THR A 46 -9.25 7.89 -1.79
CA THR A 46 -10.44 8.30 -2.58
C THR A 46 -10.10 9.11 -3.82
N ASP A 47 -8.84 9.55 -3.96
CA ASP A 47 -8.39 10.30 -5.12
C ASP A 47 -8.26 9.39 -6.35
N ALA A 48 -8.99 9.73 -7.42
CA ALA A 48 -9.06 8.92 -8.63
C ALA A 48 -7.69 8.80 -9.33
N THR A 49 -6.88 9.86 -9.31
CA THR A 49 -5.55 9.85 -9.94
C THR A 49 -4.60 8.92 -9.18
N ALA A 50 -4.63 8.97 -7.85
CA ALA A 50 -3.83 8.10 -7.00
C ALA A 50 -4.26 6.64 -7.11
N LEU A 51 -5.57 6.36 -7.17
CA LEU A 51 -6.09 5.02 -7.45
C LEU A 51 -5.58 4.49 -8.79
N LYS A 52 -5.66 5.31 -9.86
CA LYS A 52 -5.16 4.93 -11.19
C LYS A 52 -3.65 4.68 -11.20
N THR A 53 -2.90 5.50 -10.47
CA THR A 53 -1.45 5.32 -10.30
C THR A 53 -1.15 4.00 -9.61
N LEU A 54 -1.89 3.66 -8.55
CA LEU A 54 -1.73 2.42 -7.81
C LEU A 54 -2.08 1.20 -8.66
N GLU A 55 -3.17 1.25 -9.43
CA GLU A 55 -3.52 0.22 -10.42
C GLU A 55 -2.39 -0.02 -11.41
N THR A 56 -1.82 1.07 -11.95
CA THR A 56 -0.78 0.99 -12.98
C THR A 56 0.54 0.48 -12.41
N ALA A 57 0.93 0.95 -11.22
CA ALA A 57 2.21 0.60 -10.61
C ALA A 57 2.22 -0.82 -10.02
N CYS A 58 1.10 -1.24 -9.43
CA CYS A 58 1.01 -2.51 -8.71
C CYS A 58 0.23 -3.59 -9.44
N GLY A 59 -0.42 -3.28 -10.58
CA GLY A 59 -1.24 -4.24 -11.33
C GLY A 59 -2.49 -4.72 -10.58
N MET A 60 -2.85 -4.05 -9.48
CA MET A 60 -4.02 -4.41 -8.67
C MET A 60 -5.24 -3.66 -9.18
N VAL A 61 -6.29 -4.38 -9.57
CA VAL A 61 -7.59 -3.80 -9.91
C VAL A 61 -8.42 -3.71 -8.63
N TYR A 62 -8.76 -2.49 -8.21
CA TYR A 62 -9.69 -2.27 -7.11
C TYR A 62 -11.10 -2.23 -7.71
N ASN A 63 -11.94 -3.19 -7.32
CA ASN A 63 -13.31 -3.38 -7.83
C ASN A 63 -14.33 -3.10 -6.72
#